data_AF-A0AAN8II48-F1
#
_entry.id   AF-A0AAN8II48-F1
#
_cell.length_a   1.000
_cell.length_b   1.000
_cell.length_c   1.000
_cell.angle_alpha   90.00
_cell.angle_beta   90.00
_cell.angle_gamma   90.00
#
_symmetry.space_group_name_H-M   'P 1'
#
loop_
_entity.id
_entity.type
_entity.pdbx_description
1 polymer ?
#
loop_
_entity_poly.entity_id
_entity_poly.type
_entity_poly.pdbx_seq_one_letter_code
_entity_poly.pdbx_strand_id
1 'polypeptide(L)'
;MMVLQEESQTIVMLCNCIEMGKFKCAEYWPNQLGMSRTFAGIEITNIQMRPMSPEELTVIVSVLIVKFTKPDGTPEQREIRHYQWTDWPDRGVPPCKLTSMELLSRVRGTSKPIIVHCSAGIGRTGTVVAIEYILGEFEKM
;
A
#
# COMPACT_ATOMS: atom_id res chain seq x y z
N MET A 1 7.81 -8.53 11.58
CA MET A 1 7.06 -7.51 10.80
C MET A 1 6.09 -8.23 9.88
N MET A 2 4.79 -7.90 9.91
CA MET A 2 3.72 -8.64 9.19
C MET A 2 4.00 -8.79 7.70
N VAL A 3 4.49 -7.73 7.03
CA VAL A 3 4.84 -7.74 5.60
C VAL A 3 5.84 -8.85 5.25
N LEU A 4 6.83 -9.10 6.11
CA LEU A 4 7.84 -10.14 5.87
C LEU A 4 7.30 -11.54 6.16
N GLN A 5 6.54 -11.69 7.24
CA GLN A 5 5.97 -12.96 7.67
C GLN A 5 4.98 -13.52 6.64
N GLU A 6 4.09 -12.67 6.13
CA GLU A 6 3.09 -13.07 5.13
C GLU A 6 3.63 -13.06 3.70
N GLU A 7 4.93 -12.77 3.54
CA GLU A 7 5.60 -12.63 2.24
C GLU A 7 4.88 -11.66 1.28
N SER A 8 4.16 -10.69 1.83
CA SER A 8 3.46 -9.67 1.05
C SER A 8 4.44 -8.82 0.29
N GLN A 9 4.18 -8.61 -1.00
CA GLN A 9 4.98 -7.75 -1.88
C GLN A 9 4.29 -6.41 -2.16
N THR A 10 3.04 -6.25 -1.72
CA THR A 10 2.20 -5.11 -2.04
C THR A 10 1.46 -4.62 -0.82
N ILE A 11 1.48 -3.31 -0.62
CA ILE A 11 0.72 -2.59 0.40
C ILE A 11 -0.14 -1.54 -0.30
N VAL A 12 -1.42 -1.49 0.04
CA VAL A 12 -2.38 -0.49 -0.40
C VAL A 12 -2.85 0.30 0.83
N MET A 13 -2.38 1.53 0.92
CA MET A 13 -2.71 2.50 1.96
C MET A 13 -3.76 3.49 1.44
N LEU A 14 -4.93 3.49 2.04
CA LEU A 14 -6.10 4.26 1.58
C LEU A 14 -6.35 5.52 2.43
N CYS A 15 -5.33 6.03 3.12
CA CYS A 15 -5.43 7.23 3.93
C CYS A 15 -4.13 8.03 3.94
N ASN A 16 -4.22 9.29 4.38
CA ASN A 16 -3.04 10.06 4.77
C ASN A 16 -2.73 9.80 6.25
N CYS A 17 -1.48 10.04 6.66
CA CYS A 17 -1.10 9.94 8.08
C CYS A 17 -1.88 10.93 8.96
N ILE A 18 -2.17 12.12 8.42
CA ILE A 18 -2.94 13.17 9.08
C ILE A 18 -4.05 13.62 8.12
N GLU A 19 -5.29 13.63 8.58
CA GLU A 19 -6.46 14.09 7.84
C GLU A 19 -7.28 15.03 8.73
N MET A 20 -7.59 16.24 8.25
CA MET A 20 -8.32 17.26 9.02
C MET A 20 -7.75 17.47 10.44
N GLY A 21 -6.41 17.50 10.55
CA GLY A 21 -5.71 17.69 11.82
C GLY A 21 -5.73 16.48 12.77
N LYS A 22 -6.30 15.34 12.37
CA LYS A 22 -6.35 14.12 13.19
C LYS A 22 -5.36 13.09 12.66
N PHE A 23 -4.65 12.43 13.57
CA PHE A 23 -3.81 11.28 13.24
C PHE A 23 -4.68 10.09 12.81
N LYS A 24 -4.34 9.50 11.67
CA LYS A 24 -5.05 8.39 11.04
C LYS A 24 -4.20 7.15 10.86
N CYS A 25 -2.90 7.36 10.58
CA CYS A 25 -1.92 6.30 10.39
C CYS A 25 -0.54 6.82 10.84
N ALA A 26 0.28 5.94 11.40
CA ALA A 26 1.67 6.25 11.70
C ALA A 26 2.50 6.15 10.41
N GLU A 27 3.57 6.95 10.32
CA GLU A 27 4.47 6.92 9.17
C GLU A 27 5.50 5.79 9.32
N TYR A 28 5.08 4.59 8.94
CA TYR A 28 5.86 3.35 9.07
C TYR A 28 6.84 3.09 7.90
N TRP A 29 6.93 4.00 6.93
CA TRP A 29 7.82 3.88 5.77
C TRP A 29 8.56 5.20 5.50
N PRO A 30 9.70 5.18 4.80
CA PRO A 30 10.32 6.39 4.26
C PRO A 30 9.45 7.01 3.15
N ASN A 31 8.77 8.11 3.47
CA ASN A 31 7.83 8.81 2.58
C ASN A 31 8.51 9.75 1.55
N GLN A 32 9.84 9.70 1.43
CA GLN A 32 10.63 10.53 0.52
C GLN A 32 11.63 9.66 -0.24
N LEU A 33 11.83 9.95 -1.52
CA LEU A 33 12.79 9.25 -2.37
C LEU A 33 14.21 9.34 -1.79
N GLY A 34 14.91 8.21 -1.73
CA GLY A 34 16.28 8.10 -1.23
C GLY A 34 16.39 7.98 0.29
N MET A 35 15.30 8.16 1.04
CA MET A 35 15.34 8.06 2.50
C MET A 35 15.28 6.60 2.97
N SER A 36 16.01 6.32 4.06
CA SER A 36 15.92 5.07 4.82
C SER A 36 15.29 5.30 6.20
N ARG A 37 14.60 4.28 6.71
CA ARG A 37 14.18 4.18 8.12
C ARG A 37 14.42 2.79 8.66
N THR A 38 14.77 2.70 9.93
CA THR A 38 15.03 1.42 10.60
C THR A 38 13.98 1.15 11.67
N PHE A 39 13.38 -0.03 11.62
CA PHE A 39 12.39 -0.50 12.59
C PHE A 39 12.81 -1.87 13.12
N ALA A 40 13.15 -1.96 14.40
CA ALA A 40 13.53 -3.23 15.05
C ALA A 40 14.60 -4.04 14.25
N GLY A 41 15.63 -3.37 13.76
CA GLY A 41 16.72 -4.00 12.98
C GLY A 41 16.41 -4.25 11.50
N ILE A 42 15.22 -3.87 11.02
CA ILE A 42 14.84 -3.93 9.60
C ILE A 42 15.06 -2.54 8.99
N GLU A 43 15.89 -2.45 7.96
CA GLU A 43 16.08 -1.20 7.21
C GLU A 43 15.11 -1.17 6.02
N ILE A 44 14.41 -0.05 5.85
CA ILE A 44 13.50 0.19 4.74
C ILE A 44 13.99 1.42 4.00
N THR A 45 14.30 1.30 2.71
CA THR A 45 14.74 2.41 1.85
C THR A 45 13.72 2.67 0.75
N ASN A 46 13.34 3.92 0.53
CA ASN A 46 12.53 4.30 -0.63
C ASN A 46 13.43 4.55 -1.85
N ILE A 47 13.37 3.69 -2.86
CA ILE A 47 14.23 3.78 -4.05
C ILE A 47 13.52 4.38 -5.26
N GLN A 48 12.20 4.51 -5.22
CA GLN A 48 11.41 5.09 -6.30
C GLN A 48 10.11 5.65 -5.73
N MET A 49 9.73 6.84 -6.19
CA MET A 49 8.45 7.46 -5.87
C MET A 49 7.88 8.11 -7.13
N ARG A 50 6.64 7.79 -7.49
CA ARG A 50 5.97 8.33 -8.67
C ARG A 50 4.45 8.23 -8.56
N PRO A 51 3.67 9.02 -9.30
CA PRO A 51 2.25 8.74 -9.48
C PRO A 51 2.03 7.38 -10.17
N MET A 52 0.84 6.80 -9.97
CA MET A 52 0.47 5.50 -10.51
C MET A 52 0.43 5.49 -12.04
N SER A 53 -0.13 6.55 -12.63
CA SER A 53 -0.20 6.85 -14.06
C SER A 53 -0.25 8.38 -14.28
N PRO A 54 -0.08 8.87 -15.53
CA PRO A 54 -0.31 10.27 -15.86
C PRO A 54 -1.72 10.76 -15.54
N GLU A 55 -2.70 9.87 -15.56
CA GLU A 55 -4.11 10.15 -15.28
C GLU A 55 -4.45 10.04 -13.79
N GLU A 56 -3.76 9.18 -13.04
CA GLU A 56 -3.99 8.93 -11.60
C GLU A 56 -2.84 9.48 -10.75
N LEU A 57 -2.80 10.81 -10.64
CA LEU A 57 -1.76 11.55 -9.92
C LEU A 57 -1.87 11.44 -8.39
N THR A 58 -3.05 11.09 -7.87
CA THR A 58 -3.33 11.08 -6.42
C THR A 58 -3.00 9.74 -5.75
N VAL A 59 -2.68 8.72 -6.55
CA VAL A 59 -2.13 7.45 -6.07
C VAL A 59 -0.62 7.48 -6.23
N ILE A 60 0.09 7.61 -5.11
CA ILE A 60 1.55 7.62 -5.10
C ILE A 60 2.05 6.19 -4.91
N VAL A 61 2.91 5.75 -5.83
CA VAL A 61 3.57 4.45 -5.78
C VAL A 61 5.00 4.65 -5.32
N SER A 62 5.33 4.03 -4.19
CA SER A 62 6.69 3.92 -3.68
C SER A 62 7.22 2.50 -3.86
N VAL A 63 8.46 2.36 -4.30
CA VAL A 63 9.19 1.09 -4.29
C VAL A 63 10.15 1.10 -3.12
N LEU A 64 9.93 0.17 -2.19
CA LEU A 64 10.65 0.08 -0.94
C LEU A 64 11.55 -1.16 -0.97
N ILE A 65 12.85 -0.97 -0.69
CA ILE A 65 13.75 -2.08 -0.42
C ILE A 65 13.78 -2.31 1.08
N VAL A 66 13.35 -3.49 1.50
CA VAL A 66 13.33 -3.93 2.89
C VAL A 66 14.48 -4.91 3.10
N LYS A 67 15.49 -4.52 3.86
CA LYS A 67 16.64 -5.34 4.24
C LYS A 67 16.46 -5.85 5.66
N PHE A 68 16.64 -7.15 5.85
CA PHE A 68 16.51 -7.80 7.15
C PHE A 68 17.42 -9.03 7.24
N THR A 69 17.62 -9.51 8.46
CA THR A 69 18.37 -10.74 8.73
C THR A 69 17.39 -11.84 9.10
N LYS A 70 17.49 -13.00 8.44
CA LYS A 70 16.70 -14.19 8.79
C LYS A 70 17.12 -14.76 10.15
N PRO A 71 16.30 -15.64 10.77
CA PRO A 71 16.66 -16.29 12.03
C PRO A 71 17.97 -17.09 11.99
N ASP A 72 18.38 -17.57 10.82
CA ASP A 72 19.65 -18.28 10.59
C ASP A 72 20.87 -17.35 10.44
N GLY A 73 20.67 -16.03 10.59
CA GLY A 73 21.72 -15.01 10.44
C GLY A 73 21.97 -14.58 9.00
N THR A 74 21.30 -15.16 8.01
CA THR A 74 21.51 -14.79 6.60
C THR A 74 20.85 -13.44 6.28
N PRO A 75 21.57 -12.51 5.63
CA PRO A 75 20.96 -11.27 5.16
C PRO A 75 20.04 -11.55 3.96
N GLU A 76 18.87 -10.92 3.96
CA GLU A 76 17.90 -10.97 2.86
C GLU A 76 17.42 -9.54 2.56
N GLN A 77 16.99 -9.32 1.32
CA GLN A 77 16.28 -8.11 0.93
C GLN A 77 15.06 -8.45 0.09
N ARG A 78 14.01 -7.64 0.21
CA ARG A 78 12.78 -7.75 -0.59
C ARG A 78 12.34 -6.39 -1.10
N GLU A 79 11.83 -6.38 -2.34
CA GLU A 79 11.14 -5.23 -2.90
C GLU A 79 9.66 -5.28 -2.49
N ILE A 80 9.16 -4.17 -1.96
CA ILE A 80 7.75 -3.97 -1.60
C ILE A 80 7.23 -2.76 -2.37
N ARG A 81 6.09 -2.94 -3.05
CA ARG A 81 5.38 -1.84 -3.70
C ARG A 81 4.31 -1.29 -2.77
N HIS A 82 4.43 -0.02 -2.41
CA HIS A 82 3.51 0.68 -1.53
C HIS A 82 2.71 1.69 -2.35
N TYR A 83 1.41 1.49 -2.41
CA TYR A 83 0.45 2.35 -3.10
C TYR A 83 -0.26 3.18 -2.02
N GLN A 84 -0.15 4.51 -2.09
CA GLN A 84 -0.86 5.42 -1.21
C GLN A 84 -1.87 6.24 -2.00
N TRP A 85 -3.16 6.04 -1.72
CA TRP A 85 -4.23 6.84 -2.29
C TRP A 85 -4.54 8.04 -1.39
N THR A 86 -4.17 9.24 -1.85
CA THR A 86 -4.07 10.44 -1.01
C THR A 86 -5.31 11.35 -1.01
N ASP A 87 -6.20 11.25 -2.01
CA ASP A 87 -7.38 12.13 -2.14
C ASP A 87 -8.70 11.44 -1.78
N TRP A 88 -8.67 10.25 -1.17
CA TRP A 88 -9.89 9.63 -0.63
C TRP A 88 -10.25 10.26 0.73
N PRO A 89 -11.33 11.05 0.82
CA PRO A 89 -11.70 11.74 2.06
C PRO A 89 -12.14 10.77 3.16
N ASP A 90 -11.85 11.12 4.41
CA ASP A 90 -12.40 10.40 5.56
C ASP A 90 -13.92 10.55 5.60
N ARG A 91 -14.63 9.42 5.69
CA ARG A 91 -16.11 9.36 5.69
C ARG A 91 -16.75 9.94 4.41
N GLY A 92 -16.11 9.74 3.27
CA GLY A 92 -16.68 10.06 1.96
C GLY A 92 -16.26 9.05 0.88
N VAL A 93 -16.52 9.43 -0.36
CA VAL A 93 -16.10 8.69 -1.56
C VAL A 93 -15.04 9.50 -2.32
N PRO A 94 -14.13 8.85 -3.06
CA PRO A 94 -13.15 9.56 -3.86
C PRO A 94 -13.85 10.32 -5.01
N PRO A 95 -13.28 11.44 -5.47
CA PRO A 95 -13.86 12.27 -6.52
C PRO A 95 -13.84 11.59 -7.90
N CYS A 96 -12.85 10.73 -8.17
CA CYS A 96 -12.72 10.00 -9.44
C CYS A 96 -13.33 8.60 -9.35
N LYS A 97 -14.07 8.19 -10.39
CA LYS A 97 -14.84 6.93 -10.40
C LYS A 97 -13.99 5.69 -10.72
N LEU A 98 -12.85 5.83 -11.40
CA LEU A 98 -12.09 4.70 -11.95
C LEU A 98 -10.76 4.42 -11.24
N THR A 99 -10.29 5.29 -10.36
CA THR A 99 -9.04 5.10 -9.63
C THR A 99 -8.98 3.77 -8.88
N SER A 100 -10.10 3.34 -8.27
CA SER A 100 -10.19 2.04 -7.60
C SER A 100 -10.02 0.88 -8.57
N MET A 101 -10.62 0.97 -9.76
CA MET A 101 -10.51 -0.04 -10.81
C MET A 101 -9.08 -0.12 -11.34
N GLU A 102 -8.44 1.01 -11.62
CA GLU A 102 -7.06 1.04 -12.07
C GLU A 102 -6.13 0.50 -10.98
N LEU A 103 -6.26 0.97 -9.74
CA LEU A 103 -5.48 0.48 -8.61
C LEU A 103 -5.58 -1.04 -8.47
N LEU A 104 -6.80 -1.60 -8.48
CA LEU A 104 -7.03 -3.04 -8.41
C LEU A 104 -6.37 -3.78 -9.58
N SER A 105 -6.53 -3.28 -10.81
CA SER A 105 -5.87 -3.88 -11.99
C SER A 105 -4.35 -3.92 -11.87
N ARG A 106 -3.72 -2.94 -11.18
CA ARG A 106 -2.26 -2.88 -10.97
C ARG A 106 -1.76 -3.86 -9.92
N VAL A 107 -2.60 -4.27 -8.97
CA VAL A 107 -2.21 -5.14 -7.85
C VAL A 107 -2.68 -6.58 -8.01
N ARG A 108 -3.58 -6.86 -8.96
CA ARG A 108 -3.99 -8.22 -9.35
C ARG A 108 -2.83 -9.05 -9.88
N GLY A 109 -2.99 -10.37 -9.82
CA GLY A 109 -2.08 -11.35 -10.42
C GLY A 109 -0.94 -11.83 -9.50
N THR A 110 -0.83 -11.31 -8.28
CA THR A 110 0.07 -11.86 -7.26
C THR A 110 -0.55 -13.09 -6.58
N SER A 111 0.27 -14.09 -6.27
CA SER A 111 -0.10 -15.24 -5.43
C SER A 111 0.14 -14.98 -3.94
N LYS A 112 0.76 -13.83 -3.60
CA LYS A 112 1.05 -13.42 -2.23
C LYS A 112 -0.06 -12.50 -1.69
N PRO A 113 -0.37 -12.53 -0.38
CA PRO A 113 -1.36 -11.64 0.20
C PRO A 113 -1.03 -10.16 -0.03
N ILE A 114 -2.05 -9.37 -0.41
CA ILE A 114 -1.96 -7.92 -0.52
C ILE A 114 -2.42 -7.31 0.80
N ILE A 115 -1.60 -6.46 1.39
CA ILE A 115 -1.96 -5.75 2.63
C ILE A 115 -2.76 -4.52 2.25
N VAL A 116 -4.01 -4.43 2.67
CA VAL A 116 -4.86 -3.25 2.44
C VAL A 116 -5.23 -2.65 3.79
N HIS A 117 -5.00 -1.35 3.97
CA HIS A 117 -5.41 -0.66 5.20
C HIS A 117 -5.85 0.78 4.92
N CYS A 118 -6.58 1.33 5.89
CA CYS A 118 -6.91 2.75 5.95
C CYS A 118 -6.53 3.26 7.35
N SER A 119 -7.42 3.99 8.03
CA SER A 119 -7.20 4.37 9.43
C SER A 119 -7.60 3.25 10.40
N ALA A 120 -8.88 2.86 10.42
CA ALA A 120 -9.40 1.80 11.29
C ALA A 120 -9.45 0.42 10.61
N GLY A 121 -9.03 0.32 9.34
CA GLY A 121 -9.02 -0.94 8.58
C GLY A 121 -10.40 -1.47 8.14
N ILE A 122 -11.47 -0.68 8.28
CA ILE A 122 -12.85 -1.14 8.00
C ILE A 122 -13.50 -0.45 6.80
N GLY A 123 -13.53 0.89 6.75
CA GLY A 123 -14.34 1.65 5.78
C GLY A 123 -13.79 1.56 4.37
N ARG A 124 -12.79 2.39 4.06
CA ARG A 124 -12.13 2.44 2.74
C ARG A 124 -11.53 1.08 2.36
N THR A 125 -10.95 0.40 3.34
CA THR A 125 -10.42 -0.97 3.21
C THR A 125 -11.50 -1.95 2.75
N GLY A 126 -12.62 -2.02 3.49
CA GLY A 126 -13.73 -2.91 3.14
C GLY A 126 -14.32 -2.57 1.78
N THR A 127 -14.42 -1.29 1.42
CA THR A 127 -14.88 -0.86 0.09
C THR A 127 -13.99 -1.40 -1.03
N VAL A 128 -12.67 -1.23 -0.94
CA VAL A 128 -11.74 -1.72 -1.98
C VAL A 128 -11.77 -3.24 -2.10
N VAL A 129 -11.78 -3.95 -0.95
CA VAL A 129 -11.82 -5.42 -0.93
C VAL A 129 -13.15 -5.94 -1.49
N ALA A 130 -14.28 -5.29 -1.16
CA ALA A 130 -15.59 -5.67 -1.68
C ALA A 130 -15.69 -5.47 -3.19
N ILE A 131 -15.15 -4.36 -3.72
CA ILE A 131 -15.08 -4.14 -5.17
C ILE A 131 -14.30 -5.26 -5.85
N GLU A 132 -13.12 -5.61 -5.33
CA GLU A 132 -12.30 -6.69 -5.89
C GLU A 132 -13.02 -8.04 -5.88
N TYR A 133 -13.65 -8.38 -4.75
CA TYR A 133 -14.42 -9.61 -4.62
C TYR A 133 -15.54 -9.69 -5.67
N ILE A 134 -16.34 -8.62 -5.81
CA ILE A 134 -17.45 -8.57 -6.76
C ILE A 134 -16.92 -8.71 -8.20
N LEU A 135 -15.84 -8.01 -8.55
CA LEU A 135 -15.23 -8.09 -9.89
C LEU A 135 -14.72 -9.50 -10.19
N GLY A 136 -14.07 -10.15 -9.22
CA GLY A 136 -13.59 -11.52 -9.36
C GLY A 136 -14.71 -12.54 -9.53
N GLU A 137 -15.91 -12.28 -9.00
CA GLU A 137 -17.08 -13.14 -9.24
C GLU A 137 -17.69 -12.90 -10.63
N PHE A 138 -17.73 -11.66 -11.12
CA PHE A 138 -18.18 -11.36 -12.48
C PHE A 138 -17.28 -11.97 -13.57
N GLU A 139 -15.95 -12.00 -13.36
CA GLU A 139 -15.01 -12.58 -14.32
C GLU A 139 -15.11 -14.12 -14.45
N LYS A 140 -15.78 -14.79 -13.50
CA LYS A 140 -15.99 -16.26 -13.51
C LYS A 140 -17.29 -16.68 -14.20
N MET A 141 -18.21 -15.75 -14.46
CA MET A 141 -19.48 -15.99 -15.15
C MET A 141 -19.28 -16.08 -16.65
#